data_AF-A0A7R9QJ83-F1
#
_entry.id   AF-A0A7R9QJ83-F1
#
_cell.length_a   1.000
_cell.length_b   1.000
_cell.length_c   1.000
_cell.angle_alpha   90.00
_cell.angle_beta   90.00
_cell.angle_gamma   90.00
#
_symmetry.space_group_name_H-M   'P 1'
#
loop_
_entity.id
_entity.type
_entity.pdbx_description
1 polymer ?
#
loop_
_entity_poly.entity_id
_entity_poly.type
_entity_poly.pdbx_seq_one_letter_code
_entity_poly.pdbx_strand_id
1 'polypeptide(L)'
;MDSRLGDSIVGSAPVRRRMFFLVIHGVVADEPSTILKITQDSTAHDVIGQALAKANKPPESATEYVLIEEVQRGWDKRRLNDRHCTQRILDVGERPLEAQSLWKGDGRFVLKRVADDPSSRAWMSSIRSAQKDRGLRQRAADGTDVQSTDQLNRE
;
A
#
# COMPACT_ATOMS: atom_id res chain seq x y z
N MET A 1 -53.03 30.26 -10.67
CA MET A 1 -52.97 29.19 -9.67
C MET A 1 -52.27 28.04 -10.36
N ASP A 2 -50.93 28.07 -10.39
CA ASP A 2 -50.03 27.32 -9.46
C ASP A 2 -50.04 25.82 -9.88
N SER A 3 -48.94 25.09 -10.12
CA SER A 3 -47.60 25.15 -9.56
C SER A 3 -46.63 24.34 -10.44
N ARG A 4 -45.37 24.75 -10.40
CA ARG A 4 -44.19 24.01 -10.83
C ARG A 4 -43.99 22.75 -9.98
N LEU A 5 -43.56 21.64 -10.59
CA LEU A 5 -42.67 20.63 -10.00
C LEU A 5 -41.77 20.16 -11.17
N GLY A 6 -40.49 20.51 -11.25
CA GLY A 6 -39.50 20.52 -10.18
C GLY A 6 -38.59 19.34 -10.44
N ASP A 7 -37.68 19.53 -11.39
CA ASP A 7 -36.63 18.58 -11.75
C ASP A 7 -35.89 18.13 -10.49
N SER A 8 -35.94 16.82 -10.20
CA SER A 8 -35.33 16.24 -9.01
C SER A 8 -33.84 16.08 -9.25
N ILE A 9 -33.12 17.20 -9.16
CA ILE A 9 -31.67 17.19 -9.02
C ILE A 9 -31.40 16.58 -7.64
N VAL A 10 -31.08 15.29 -7.64
CA VAL A 10 -30.48 14.62 -6.48
C VAL A 10 -29.13 15.27 -6.26
N GLY A 11 -29.13 16.36 -5.49
CA GLY A 11 -27.93 17.00 -4.99
C GLY A 11 -27.25 16.01 -4.06
N SER A 12 -26.29 15.26 -4.60
CA SER A 12 -25.30 14.55 -3.79
C SER A 12 -24.65 15.60 -2.91
N ALA A 13 -25.01 15.57 -1.61
CA ALA A 13 -24.45 16.48 -0.63
C ALA A 13 -22.93 16.47 -0.76
N PRO A 14 -22.24 17.62 -0.68
CA PRO A 14 -20.80 17.65 -0.82
C PRO A 14 -20.20 16.80 0.31
N VAL A 15 -19.79 15.57 -0.03
CA VAL A 15 -19.08 14.67 0.88
C VAL A 15 -17.78 15.39 1.21
N ARG A 16 -17.71 15.93 2.43
CA ARG A 16 -16.53 16.61 2.95
C ARG A 16 -15.41 15.56 2.99
N ARG A 17 -14.54 15.57 1.98
CA ARG A 17 -13.43 14.61 1.88
C ARG A 17 -12.57 14.73 3.13
N ARG A 18 -12.50 13.65 3.91
CA ARG A 18 -11.62 13.57 5.07
C ARG A 18 -10.18 13.56 4.57
N MET A 19 -9.35 14.35 5.23
CA MET A 19 -7.93 14.46 4.95
C MET A 19 -7.16 13.66 5.98
N PHE A 20 -6.15 12.93 5.52
CA PHE A 20 -5.30 12.08 6.32
C PHE A 20 -3.84 12.51 6.15
N PHE A 21 -3.01 12.16 7.13
CA PHE A 21 -1.58 12.39 7.07
C PHE A 21 -0.86 11.07 6.87
N LEU A 22 0.02 11.03 5.88
CA LEU A 22 0.86 9.86 5.58
C LEU A 22 2.32 10.24 5.78
N VAL A 23 3.04 9.49 6.61
CA VAL A 23 4.48 9.67 6.83
C VAL A 23 5.24 8.80 5.83
N ILE A 24 6.16 9.39 5.09
CA ILE A 24 6.95 8.71 4.06
C ILE A 24 8.44 8.98 4.28
N HIS A 25 9.24 7.93 4.29
CA HIS A 25 10.69 8.00 4.43
C HIS A 25 11.38 7.98 3.07
N GLY A 26 12.60 8.55 2.99
CA GLY A 26 13.42 8.52 1.78
C GLY A 26 12.97 9.47 0.66
N VAL A 27 12.11 10.44 0.98
CA VAL A 27 11.64 11.45 0.01
C VAL A 27 12.74 12.49 -0.26
N VAL A 28 13.31 13.04 0.80
CA VAL A 28 14.42 13.99 0.78
C VAL A 28 15.60 13.36 1.52
N ALA A 29 16.81 13.42 0.96
CA ALA A 29 17.97 12.74 1.51
C ALA A 29 18.36 13.23 2.92
N ASP A 30 18.18 14.53 3.18
CA ASP A 30 18.54 15.17 4.45
C ASP A 30 17.41 15.16 5.48
N GLU A 31 16.21 14.67 5.13
CA GLU A 31 15.08 14.59 6.07
C GLU A 31 14.77 13.14 6.46
N PRO A 32 14.52 12.86 7.75
CA PRO A 32 14.21 11.50 8.20
C PRO A 32 12.87 10.99 7.63
N SER A 33 11.91 11.89 7.42
CA SER A 33 10.59 11.57 6.87
C SER A 33 9.87 12.84 6.42
N THR A 34 9.01 12.70 5.41
CA THR A 34 8.12 13.76 4.92
C THR A 34 6.66 13.38 5.21
N ILE A 35 5.88 14.33 5.72
CA ILE A 35 4.45 14.14 5.99
C ILE A 35 3.65 14.70 4.81
N LEU A 36 2.83 13.86 4.18
CA LEU A 36 1.93 14.23 3.09
C LEU A 36 0.48 14.27 3.57
N LYS A 37 -0.30 15.15 2.94
CA LYS A 37 -1.73 15.28 3.20
C LYS A 37 -2.51 14.64 2.05
N ILE A 38 -3.19 13.54 2.35
CA ILE A 38 -3.84 12.69 1.35
C ILE A 38 -5.32 12.51 1.65
N THR A 39 -6.05 11.87 0.73
CA THR A 39 -7.44 11.46 0.94
C THR A 39 -7.53 9.93 0.92
N GLN A 40 -8.70 9.39 1.27
CA GLN A 40 -8.94 7.93 1.22
C GLN A 40 -8.83 7.34 -0.19
N ASP A 41 -9.04 8.16 -1.22
CA ASP A 41 -8.97 7.74 -2.61
C ASP A 41 -7.58 7.90 -3.23
N SER A 42 -6.63 8.48 -2.50
CA SER A 42 -5.28 8.70 -3.01
C SER A 42 -4.56 7.38 -3.24
N THR A 43 -4.08 7.20 -4.47
CA THR A 43 -3.34 6.02 -4.91
C THR A 43 -1.85 6.14 -4.57
N ALA A 44 -1.11 5.03 -4.66
CA ALA A 44 0.34 5.04 -4.51
C ALA A 44 1.00 5.97 -5.54
N HIS A 45 0.47 6.03 -6.77
CA HIS A 45 0.92 6.97 -7.79
C HIS A 45 0.74 8.44 -7.36
N ASP A 46 -0.43 8.80 -6.82
CA ASP A 46 -0.68 10.17 -6.33
C ASP A 46 0.28 10.55 -5.19
N VAL A 47 0.53 9.60 -4.30
CA VAL A 47 1.44 9.76 -3.17
C VAL A 47 2.89 9.93 -3.61
N ILE A 48 3.35 9.13 -4.60
CA ILE A 48 4.67 9.29 -5.21
C ILE A 48 4.78 10.69 -5.84
N GLY A 49 3.78 11.13 -6.61
CA GLY A 49 3.78 12.45 -7.23
C GLY A 49 3.90 13.59 -6.20
N GLN A 50 3.13 13.52 -5.11
CA GLN A 50 3.23 14.49 -4.02
C GLN A 50 4.59 14.47 -3.31
N ALA A 51 5.17 13.28 -3.10
CA ALA A 51 6.49 13.14 -2.50
C ALA A 51 7.59 13.76 -3.40
N LEU A 52 7.53 13.52 -4.72
CA LEU A 52 8.46 14.13 -5.67
C LEU A 52 8.34 15.65 -5.70
N ALA A 53 7.12 16.19 -5.65
CA ALA A 53 6.90 17.62 -5.54
C ALA A 53 7.55 18.21 -4.27
N LYS A 54 7.47 17.51 -3.14
CA LYS A 54 8.16 17.90 -1.89
C LYS A 54 9.68 17.84 -2.01
N ALA A 55 10.21 16.88 -2.77
CA ALA A 55 11.63 16.73 -3.04
C ALA A 55 12.15 17.66 -4.17
N ASN A 56 11.30 18.56 -4.69
CA ASN A 56 11.61 19.42 -5.84
C ASN A 56 12.07 18.63 -7.08
N LYS A 57 11.49 17.44 -7.28
CA LYS A 57 11.72 16.55 -8.43
C LYS A 57 10.56 16.66 -9.42
N PRO A 58 10.82 16.47 -10.71
CA PRO A 58 9.79 16.69 -11.69
C PRO A 58 8.84 15.47 -11.75
N PRO A 59 7.55 15.67 -12.06
CA PRO A 59 6.53 14.63 -11.93
C PRO A 59 6.72 13.47 -12.92
N GLU A 60 7.37 13.70 -14.07
CA GLU A 60 7.69 12.66 -15.05
C GLU A 60 8.58 11.55 -14.47
N SER A 61 9.36 11.87 -13.44
CA SER A 61 10.20 10.88 -12.75
C SER A 61 9.38 9.90 -11.91
N ALA A 62 8.06 10.06 -11.72
CA ALA A 62 7.23 9.17 -10.88
C ALA A 62 7.37 7.68 -11.23
N THR A 63 7.54 7.36 -12.52
CA THR A 63 7.74 5.98 -13.00
C THR A 63 9.07 5.35 -12.56
N GLU A 64 10.03 6.18 -12.17
CA GLU A 64 11.32 5.75 -11.63
C GLU A 64 11.28 5.46 -10.14
N TYR A 65 10.15 5.68 -9.47
CA TYR A 65 10.02 5.48 -8.03
C TYR A 65 8.95 4.43 -7.72
N VAL A 66 9.13 3.77 -6.60
CA VAL A 66 8.15 2.86 -6.02
C VAL A 66 7.87 3.26 -4.59
N LEU A 67 6.62 3.05 -4.19
CA LEU A 67 6.20 3.15 -2.80
C LEU A 67 6.26 1.77 -2.18
N ILE A 68 6.91 1.67 -1.03
CA ILE A 68 7.15 0.40 -0.34
C ILE A 68 6.55 0.52 1.05
N GLU A 69 5.81 -0.51 1.46
CA GLU A 69 5.52 -0.70 2.88
C GLU A 69 6.56 -1.62 3.50
N GLU A 70 7.02 -1.26 4.69
CA GLU A 70 7.84 -2.09 5.55
C GLU A 70 7.07 -2.34 6.84
N VAL A 71 6.77 -3.61 7.16
CA VAL A 71 5.99 -3.96 8.36
C VAL A 71 6.76 -4.95 9.23
N GLN A 72 6.96 -4.64 10.51
CA GLN A 72 7.68 -5.51 11.43
C GLN A 72 6.95 -6.85 11.65
N ARG A 73 7.71 -7.95 11.64
CA ARG A 73 7.22 -9.28 12.06
C ARG A 73 7.64 -9.58 13.49
N GLY A 74 6.64 -9.87 14.33
CA GLY A 74 6.86 -10.31 15.71
C GLY A 74 7.01 -9.17 16.71
N TRP A 75 7.15 -9.55 17.98
CA TRP A 75 7.05 -8.65 19.15
C TRP A 75 8.39 -8.05 19.60
N ASP A 76 9.51 -8.39 18.95
CA ASP A 76 10.84 -8.04 19.43
C ASP A 76 11.33 -6.69 18.87
N LYS A 77 11.04 -5.61 19.60
CA LYS A 77 11.38 -4.21 19.24
C LYS A 77 12.88 -3.89 19.21
N ARG A 78 13.76 -4.82 19.63
CA ARG A 78 15.20 -4.59 19.83
C ARG A 78 16.09 -4.90 18.63
N ARG A 79 15.52 -5.42 17.54
CA ARG A 79 16.27 -5.75 16.31
C ARG A 79 15.50 -5.21 15.10
N LEU A 80 15.53 -3.90 14.91
CA LEU A 80 15.27 -3.25 13.62
C LEU A 80 16.41 -3.57 12.63
N ASN A 81 16.86 -4.82 12.59
CA ASN A 81 17.74 -5.30 11.55
C ASN A 81 16.81 -5.81 10.45
N ASP A 82 17.05 -5.37 9.22
CA ASP A 82 16.23 -5.57 7.99
C ASP A 82 15.60 -6.98 7.85
N ARG A 83 16.23 -7.99 8.47
CA ARG A 83 15.79 -9.40 8.52
C ARG A 83 14.43 -9.66 9.19
N HIS A 84 13.85 -8.72 9.95
CA HIS A 84 12.55 -8.92 10.63
C HIS A 84 11.39 -8.09 10.06
N CYS A 85 11.63 -7.23 9.07
CA CYS A 85 10.57 -6.45 8.43
C CYS A 85 10.13 -7.12 7.13
N THR A 86 8.85 -6.99 6.81
CA THR A 86 8.31 -7.40 5.52
C THR A 86 8.30 -6.20 4.60
N GLN A 87 9.07 -6.25 3.54
CA GLN A 87 9.03 -5.24 2.49
C GLN A 87 8.08 -5.69 1.38
N ARG A 88 7.17 -4.80 0.98
CA ARG A 88 6.22 -5.03 -0.13
C ARG A 88 6.14 -3.77 -0.97
N ILE A 89 6.31 -3.90 -2.29
CA ILE A 89 6.05 -2.80 -3.22
C ILE A 89 4.54 -2.67 -3.39
N LEU A 90 4.01 -1.46 -3.21
CA LEU A 90 2.61 -1.14 -3.49
C LEU A 90 2.41 -1.02 -5.00
N ASP A 91 1.28 -1.53 -5.48
CA ASP A 91 0.87 -1.30 -6.87
C ASP A 91 0.53 0.18 -7.07
N VAL A 92 0.72 0.70 -8.29
CA VAL A 92 0.46 2.11 -8.61
C VAL A 92 -0.99 2.53 -8.36
N GLY A 93 -1.95 1.61 -8.51
CA GLY A 93 -3.37 1.85 -8.24
C GLY A 93 -3.81 1.52 -6.81
N GLU A 94 -2.91 0.97 -5.98
CA GLU A 94 -3.22 0.61 -4.60
C GLU A 94 -3.34 1.85 -3.73
N ARG A 95 -4.19 1.80 -2.71
CA ARG A 95 -4.42 2.91 -1.77
C ARG A 95 -3.57 2.72 -0.51
N PRO A 96 -2.61 3.61 -0.20
CA PRO A 96 -1.71 3.42 0.94
C PRO A 96 -2.42 3.32 2.29
N LEU A 97 -3.56 4.00 2.47
CA LEU A 97 -4.35 3.89 3.70
C LEU A 97 -5.00 2.50 3.86
N GLU A 98 -5.39 1.86 2.76
CA GLU A 98 -5.90 0.49 2.79
C GLU A 98 -4.78 -0.49 3.10
N ALA A 99 -3.61 -0.32 2.47
CA ALA A 99 -2.41 -1.12 2.78
C ALA A 99 -2.02 -1.00 4.26
N GLN A 100 -2.01 0.23 4.79
CA GLN A 100 -1.71 0.52 6.20
C GLN A 100 -2.69 -0.18 7.17
N SER A 101 -3.97 -0.28 6.81
CA SER A 101 -4.98 -0.93 7.65
C SER A 101 -4.74 -2.45 7.81
N LEU A 102 -3.97 -3.06 6.91
CA LEU A 102 -3.66 -4.48 6.92
C LEU A 102 -2.41 -4.82 7.74
N TRP A 103 -1.66 -3.82 8.20
CA TRP A 103 -0.43 -4.03 8.95
C TRP A 103 -0.70 -4.79 10.26
N LYS A 104 0.14 -5.80 10.53
CA LYS A 104 0.06 -6.63 11.75
C LYS A 104 1.10 -6.24 12.80
N GLY A 105 1.73 -5.09 12.63
CA GLY A 105 2.80 -4.58 13.47
C GLY A 105 3.10 -3.12 13.13
N ASP A 106 4.17 -2.58 13.73
CA ASP A 106 4.65 -1.26 13.36
C ASP A 106 5.14 -1.27 11.92
N GLY A 107 4.80 -0.24 11.17
CA GLY A 107 5.11 -0.16 9.76
C GLY A 107 5.36 1.24 9.29
N ARG A 108 6.00 1.35 8.13
CA ARG A 108 6.33 2.63 7.52
C ARG A 108 6.29 2.55 6.00
N PHE A 109 6.03 3.70 5.39
CA PHE A 109 6.15 3.87 3.94
C PHE A 109 7.52 4.41 3.58
N VAL A 110 8.12 3.84 2.53
CA VAL A 110 9.44 4.24 2.02
C VAL A 110 9.31 4.51 0.53
N LEU A 111 9.74 5.69 0.11
CA LEU A 111 9.91 6.02 -1.30
C LEU A 111 11.31 5.58 -1.73
N LYS A 112 11.41 4.83 -2.83
CA LYS A 112 12.71 4.43 -3.37
C LYS A 112 12.78 4.59 -4.86
N ARG A 113 13.91 5.13 -5.33
CA ARG A 113 14.26 5.21 -6.75
C ARG A 113 14.71 3.85 -7.26
N VAL A 114 14.23 3.51 -8.43
CA VAL A 114 14.41 2.24 -9.13
C VAL A 114 15.22 2.40 -10.41
N ALA A 115 15.17 3.59 -11.01
CA ALA A 115 15.91 3.86 -12.22
C ALA A 115 17.41 4.02 -11.92
N ASP A 116 18.17 3.09 -12.53
CA ASP A 116 19.49 3.32 -13.12
C ASP A 116 20.69 2.55 -12.54
N ASP A 117 20.46 1.50 -11.73
CA ASP A 117 21.55 0.61 -11.31
C ASP A 117 21.15 -0.89 -11.32
N PRO A 118 22.03 -1.79 -11.84
CA PRO A 118 21.81 -3.24 -11.84
C PRO A 118 21.43 -3.82 -10.47
N SER A 119 21.96 -3.27 -9.37
CA SER A 119 21.72 -3.75 -8.01
C SER A 119 20.29 -3.45 -7.53
N SER A 120 19.77 -2.27 -7.86
CA SER A 120 18.38 -1.89 -7.59
C SER A 120 17.41 -2.80 -8.35
N ARG A 121 17.74 -3.19 -9.58
CA ARG A 121 16.94 -4.14 -10.39
C ARG A 121 16.97 -5.57 -9.82
N ALA A 122 18.13 -6.04 -9.38
CA ALA A 122 18.27 -7.36 -8.75
C ALA A 122 17.49 -7.44 -7.42
N TRP A 123 17.55 -6.39 -6.62
CA TRP A 123 16.78 -6.27 -5.38
C TRP A 123 15.26 -6.22 -5.64
N MET A 124 14.81 -5.46 -6.64
CA MET A 124 13.39 -5.45 -7.03
C MET A 124 12.88 -6.84 -7.43
N SER A 125 13.66 -7.58 -8.21
CA SER A 125 13.31 -8.95 -8.60
C SER A 125 13.15 -9.84 -7.36
N SER A 126 14.02 -9.66 -6.37
CA SER A 126 13.98 -10.39 -5.10
C SER A 126 12.72 -10.04 -4.29
N ILE A 127 12.36 -8.76 -4.17
CA ILE A 127 11.13 -8.33 -3.48
C ILE A 127 9.89 -8.90 -4.18
N ARG A 128 9.78 -8.76 -5.50
CA ARG A 128 8.62 -9.26 -6.26
C ARG A 128 8.48 -10.78 -6.15
N SER A 129 9.61 -11.49 -6.16
CA SER A 129 9.64 -12.94 -5.95
C SER A 129 9.17 -13.31 -4.53
N ALA A 130 9.59 -12.57 -3.50
CA ALA A 130 9.14 -12.78 -2.13
C ALA A 130 7.64 -12.47 -1.94
N GLN A 131 7.10 -11.49 -2.66
CA GLN A 131 5.65 -11.22 -2.68
C GLN A 131 4.87 -12.39 -3.29
N LYS A 132 5.36 -12.96 -4.41
CA LYS A 132 4.75 -14.12 -5.08
C LYS A 132 4.76 -15.37 -4.20
N ASP A 133 5.89 -15.67 -3.57
CA ASP A 133 6.03 -16.81 -2.65
C ASP A 133 5.05 -16.69 -1.46
N ARG A 134 4.91 -15.48 -0.90
CA ARG A 134 3.93 -15.23 0.16
C ARG A 134 2.49 -15.42 -0.27
N GLY A 135 2.11 -14.93 -1.44
CA GLY A 135 0.75 -15.11 -1.96
C GLY A 135 0.40 -16.58 -2.14
N LEU A 136 1.35 -17.40 -2.60
CA LEU A 136 1.19 -18.85 -2.65
C LEU A 136 1.04 -19.47 -1.25
N ARG A 137 1.90 -19.08 -0.30
CA ARG A 137 1.88 -19.62 1.07
C ARG A 137 0.64 -19.21 1.85
N GLN A 138 0.12 -18.01 1.66
CA GLN A 138 -1.15 -17.57 2.26
C GLN A 138 -2.33 -18.34 1.69
N ARG A 139 -2.39 -18.55 0.35
CA ARG A 139 -3.43 -19.39 -0.27
C ARG A 139 -3.36 -20.85 0.17
N ALA A 140 -2.16 -21.38 0.40
CA ALA A 140 -2.00 -22.74 0.91
C ALA A 140 -2.39 -22.87 2.40
N ALA A 141 -2.28 -21.80 3.19
CA ALA A 141 -2.66 -21.79 4.61
C ALA A 141 -4.17 -21.55 4.84
N ASP A 142 -4.86 -20.92 3.89
CA ASP A 142 -6.30 -20.64 3.94
C ASP A 142 -7.16 -21.76 3.30
N GLY A 143 -6.51 -22.85 2.88
CA GLY A 143 -7.14 -24.00 2.21
C GLY A 143 -7.20 -25.25 3.09
N THR A 144 -7.90 -25.21 4.22
CA THR A 144 -8.32 -26.41 4.98
C THR A 144 -9.70 -26.25 5.60
N ASP A 145 -10.52 -27.29 5.40
CA ASP A 145 -11.82 -27.64 5.99
C ASP A 145 -13.14 -27.12 5.38
N VAL A 146 -13.71 -27.94 4.47
CA VAL A 146 -15.13 -28.33 4.52
C VAL A 146 -15.22 -29.84 4.28
N GLN A 147 -15.68 -30.56 5.31
CA GLN A 147 -15.86 -32.02 5.39
C GLN A 147 -16.92 -32.55 4.41
N SER A 148 -16.81 -33.83 4.00
CA SER A 148 -18.02 -34.63 3.81
C SER A 148 -17.82 -36.04 4.35
N THR A 149 -18.45 -36.25 5.50
CA THR A 149 -18.86 -37.52 6.06
C THR A 149 -19.76 -38.25 5.05
N ASP A 150 -19.39 -39.48 4.68
CA ASP A 150 -20.37 -40.46 4.19
C ASP A 150 -19.86 -41.88 4.53
N GLN A 151 -19.95 -42.20 5.83
CA GLN A 151 -20.23 -43.57 6.24
C GLN A 151 -21.74 -43.65 6.40
N LEU A 152 -22.42 -44.38 5.50
CA LEU A 152 -23.62 -45.19 5.74
C LEU A 152 -24.22 -45.65 4.39
N ASN A 153 -23.54 -46.58 3.72
CA ASN A 153 -24.24 -47.70 3.07
C ASN A 153 -23.23 -48.72 2.54
N ARG A 154 -23.16 -49.87 3.21
CA ARG A 154 -22.90 -51.15 2.56
C ARG A 154 -23.21 -52.28 3.55
N GLU A 155 -24.42 -52.79 3.33
CA GLU A 155 -24.88 -54.19 3.43
C GLU A 155 -24.79 -54.90 4.78
#